data_AF-A0A182XA40-F1
#
_entry.id   AF-A0A182XA40-F1
#
_cell.length_a   1.000
_cell.length_b   1.000
_cell.length_c   1.000
_cell.angle_alpha   90.00
_cell.angle_beta   90.00
_cell.angle_gamma   90.00
#
_symmetry.space_group_name_H-M   'P 1'
#
loop_
_entity.id
_entity.type
_entity.pdbx_description
1 polymer ?
#
loop_
_entity_poly.entity_id
_entity_poly.type
_entity_poly.pdbx_seq_one_letter_code
_entity_poly.pdbx_strand_id
1 'polypeptide(L)'
;MHQRHVPVVLGFLLLVLPFLPATNLVVTVGFVVAERVLYIPSMGCLILVVYGAQRLWERLDARLRRPFLLLTIVLLAAGCLKTIARNQDWSSREALLRSGLKTLPHNAKMHYNFGNFLRDSSRPEPAIAHYREALRLWPTYASAHNNIGTLMPQFATAEYHFREAIKYASEHINAHYNLGQLYR
;
A
#
# COMPACT_ATOMS: atom_id res chain seq x y z
N MET A 1 2.48 43.95 15.91
CA MET A 1 1.70 42.71 16.13
C MET A 1 2.63 41.50 16.07
N HIS A 2 3.11 41.01 17.22
CA HIS A 2 3.93 39.79 17.28
C HIS A 2 3.04 38.57 17.03
N GLN A 3 3.18 37.90 15.88
CA GLN A 3 2.48 36.64 15.60
C GLN A 3 3.01 35.55 16.53
N ARG A 4 2.38 35.37 17.70
CA ARG A 4 2.79 34.37 18.72
C ARG A 4 2.67 32.91 18.27
N HIS A 5 2.10 32.64 17.09
CA HIS A 5 1.73 31.30 16.61
C HIS A 5 2.11 31.03 15.14
N VAL A 6 3.13 31.70 14.59
CA VAL A 6 3.65 31.40 13.24
C VAL A 6 3.90 29.91 13.00
N PRO A 7 4.51 29.15 13.94
CA PRO A 7 4.75 27.72 13.74
C PRO A 7 3.47 26.90 13.59
N VAL A 8 2.36 27.31 14.23
CA VAL A 8 1.07 26.63 14.12
C VAL A 8 0.50 26.83 12.73
N VAL A 9 0.45 28.09 12.27
CA VAL A 9 -0.08 28.41 10.93
C VAL A 9 0.75 27.72 9.85
N LEU A 10 2.07 27.81 9.93
CA LEU A 10 2.98 27.15 8.99
C LEU A 10 2.82 25.63 9.02
N GLY A 11 2.77 25.02 10.21
CA GLY A 11 2.59 23.58 10.38
C GLY A 11 1.27 23.08 9.78
N PHE A 12 0.17 23.81 9.97
CA PHE A 12 -1.12 23.49 9.36
C PHE A 12 -1.11 23.64 7.84
N LEU A 13 -0.52 24.72 7.30
CA LEU A 13 -0.43 24.93 5.86
C LEU A 13 0.37 23.81 5.18
N LEU A 14 1.53 23.45 5.75
CA LEU A 14 2.37 22.36 5.25
C LEU A 14 1.73 20.99 5.42
N LEU A 15 0.90 20.79 6.44
CA LEU A 15 0.17 19.55 6.67
C LEU A 15 -0.97 19.37 5.66
N VAL A 16 -1.80 20.40 5.47
CA VAL A 16 -3.08 20.26 4.76
C VAL A 16 -2.93 20.46 3.25
N LEU A 17 -2.29 21.55 2.81
CA LEU A 17 -2.29 21.91 1.39
C LEU A 17 -1.60 20.85 0.50
N PRO A 18 -0.40 20.36 0.86
CA PRO A 18 0.26 19.32 0.07
C PRO A 18 -0.43 17.96 0.22
N PHE A 19 -1.20 17.73 1.28
CA PHE A 19 -1.90 16.45 1.47
C PHE A 19 -3.16 16.32 0.59
N LEU A 20 -3.80 17.43 0.21
CA LEU A 20 -5.05 17.42 -0.56
C LEU A 20 -4.98 16.57 -1.84
N PRO A 21 -3.96 16.66 -2.70
CA PRO A 21 -3.83 15.77 -3.85
C PRO A 21 -3.77 14.29 -3.47
N ALA A 22 -3.07 13.94 -2.38
CA ALA A 22 -2.92 12.55 -1.94
C ALA A 22 -4.22 11.92 -1.42
N THR A 23 -5.25 12.72 -1.10
CA THR A 23 -6.55 12.23 -0.63
C THR A 23 -7.43 11.62 -1.73
N ASN A 24 -7.09 11.84 -3.00
CA ASN A 24 -7.95 11.54 -4.15
C ASN A 24 -9.32 12.24 -4.15
N LEU A 25 -9.54 13.27 -3.31
CA LEU A 25 -10.82 13.99 -3.25
C LEU A 25 -11.06 14.90 -4.47
N VAL A 26 -9.99 15.51 -5.01
CA VAL A 26 -10.09 16.48 -6.11
C VAL A 26 -9.58 15.89 -7.41
N VAL A 27 -8.47 15.16 -7.36
CA VAL A 27 -7.84 14.50 -8.52
C VAL A 27 -7.41 13.12 -8.07
N THR A 28 -7.74 12.09 -8.85
CA THR A 28 -7.23 10.74 -8.59
C THR A 28 -5.75 10.69 -8.95
N VAL A 29 -4.90 10.58 -7.94
CA VAL A 29 -3.46 10.52 -8.11
C VAL A 29 -2.98 9.09 -7.87
N GLY A 30 -2.11 8.60 -8.76
CA GLY A 30 -1.53 7.27 -8.62
C GLY A 30 -0.68 7.15 -7.33
N PHE A 31 -0.55 5.91 -6.84
CA PHE A 31 0.19 5.59 -5.61
C PHE A 31 1.58 6.25 -5.53
N VAL A 32 2.32 6.28 -6.65
CA VAL A 32 3.70 6.81 -6.73
C VAL A 32 3.76 8.31 -6.41
N VAL A 33 2.77 9.07 -6.87
CA VAL A 33 2.75 10.52 -6.61
C VAL A 33 2.29 10.77 -5.18
N ALA A 34 1.30 10.02 -4.69
CA ALA A 34 0.87 10.13 -3.28
C ALA A 34 2.04 9.88 -2.33
N GLU A 35 2.85 8.85 -2.56
CA GLU A 35 4.05 8.54 -1.76
C GLU A 35 5.05 9.70 -1.73
N ARG A 36 5.35 10.29 -2.88
CA ARG A 36 6.30 11.42 -3.00
C ARG A 36 5.78 12.72 -2.38
N VAL A 37 4.47 12.89 -2.31
CA VAL A 37 3.85 14.10 -1.77
C VAL A 37 3.74 14.06 -0.25
N LEU A 38 3.77 12.88 0.38
CA LEU A 38 3.58 12.71 1.83
C LEU A 38 4.73 13.24 2.73
N TYR A 39 5.91 13.52 2.17
CA TYR A 39 7.02 14.08 2.96
C TYR A 39 6.71 15.49 3.48
N ILE A 40 6.09 16.36 2.68
CA ILE A 40 5.79 17.74 3.07
C ILE A 40 4.73 17.80 4.19
N PRO A 41 3.60 17.04 4.10
CA PRO A 41 2.66 16.91 5.21
C PRO A 41 3.29 16.39 6.49
N SER A 42 4.22 15.44 6.38
CA SER A 42 4.95 14.89 7.53
C SER A 42 5.78 15.96 8.25
N MET A 43 6.42 16.87 7.50
CA MET A 43 7.11 18.03 8.09
C MET A 43 6.14 18.96 8.83
N GLY A 44 4.96 19.22 8.26
CA GLY A 44 3.91 20.00 8.91
C GLY A 44 3.48 19.39 10.25
N CYS A 45 3.23 18.08 10.27
CA CYS A 45 2.92 17.32 11.49
C CYS A 45 4.04 17.44 12.54
N LEU A 46 5.29 17.27 12.13
CA LEU A 46 6.45 17.39 13.03
C LEU A 46 6.53 18.77 13.68
N ILE A 47 6.35 19.84 12.90
CA ILE A 47 6.35 21.22 13.42
C ILE A 47 5.27 21.39 14.49
N LEU A 48 4.04 20.90 14.24
CA LEU A 48 2.94 21.01 15.19
C LEU A 48 3.19 20.21 16.48
N VAL A 49 3.71 18.99 16.37
CA VAL A 49 4.03 18.12 17.52
C VAL A 49 5.14 18.73 18.37
N VAL A 50 6.25 19.17 17.75
CA VAL A 50 7.39 19.76 18.46
C VAL A 50 6.99 21.08 19.11
N TYR A 51 6.26 21.95 18.40
CA TYR A 51 5.79 23.22 18.95
C TYR A 51 4.79 23.01 20.10
N GLY A 52 3.87 22.06 19.96
CA GLY A 52 2.94 21.67 21.02
C GLY A 52 3.68 21.14 22.26
N ALA A 53 4.68 20.28 22.06
CA ALA A 53 5.52 19.77 23.14
C ALA A 53 6.32 20.88 23.83
N GLN A 54 6.90 21.83 23.08
CA GLN A 54 7.61 22.99 23.62
C GLN A 54 6.68 23.87 24.46
N ARG A 55 5.50 24.19 23.95
CA ARG A 55 4.50 25.00 24.69
C ARG A 55 4.02 24.32 25.95
N LEU A 56 3.86 22.99 25.91
CA LEU A 56 3.53 22.21 27.09
C LEU A 56 4.68 22.25 28.10
N TRP A 57 5.91 22.04 27.65
CA TRP A 57 7.12 22.12 28.49
C TRP A 57 7.26 23.45 29.25
N GLU A 58 7.01 24.57 28.57
CA GLU A 58 7.02 25.91 29.17
C GLU A 58 5.98 26.08 30.28
N ARG A 59 4.86 25.36 30.21
CA ARG A 59 3.77 25.40 31.19
C ARG A 59 3.87 24.32 32.28
N LEU A 60 4.71 23.30 32.09
CA LEU A 60 4.86 22.20 33.03
C LEU A 60 5.74 22.58 34.22
N ASP A 61 5.23 22.25 35.41
CA ASP A 61 5.98 22.32 36.66
C ASP A 61 7.24 21.44 36.60
N ALA A 62 8.28 21.84 37.35
CA ALA A 62 9.55 21.12 37.38
C ALA A 62 9.40 19.63 37.75
N ARG A 63 8.41 19.28 38.59
CA ARG A 63 8.10 17.89 38.98
C ARG A 63 7.63 17.04 37.79
N LEU A 64 6.92 17.63 36.82
CA LEU A 64 6.33 16.93 35.68
C LEU A 64 7.27 16.88 34.46
N ARG A 65 8.34 17.67 34.44
CA ARG A 65 9.32 17.68 33.34
C ARG A 65 10.05 16.35 33.16
N ARG A 66 10.48 15.71 34.26
CA ARG A 66 11.14 14.39 34.21
C ARG A 66 10.24 13.29 33.63
N PRO A 67 9.02 13.05 34.14
CA PRO A 67 8.14 12.04 33.55
C PRO A 67 7.75 12.38 32.10
N PHE A 68 7.61 13.67 31.75
CA PHE A 68 7.38 14.09 30.37
C PHE A 68 8.54 13.73 29.42
N LEU A 69 9.80 13.95 29.83
CA LEU A 69 10.97 13.53 29.05
C LEU A 69 11.04 12.01 28.91
N LEU A 70 10.82 11.27 30.01
CA LEU A 70 10.82 9.82 30.00
C LEU A 70 9.75 9.27 29.06
N LEU A 71 8.53 9.82 29.11
CA LEU A 71 7.45 9.46 28.19
C LEU A 71 7.85 9.73 26.73
N THR A 72 8.46 10.88 26.45
CA THR A 72 8.91 11.24 25.11
C THR A 72 9.96 10.24 24.60
N ILE A 73 10.96 9.90 25.42
CA ILE A 73 11.99 8.90 25.08
C ILE A 73 11.36 7.53 24.84
N VAL A 74 10.41 7.10 25.68
CA VAL A 74 9.70 5.83 25.54
C VAL A 74 8.90 5.79 24.23
N LEU A 75 8.20 6.87 23.88
CA LEU A 75 7.46 6.95 22.62
C LEU A 75 8.39 6.89 21.40
N LEU A 76 9.53 7.59 21.45
CA LEU A 76 10.54 7.53 20.39
C LEU A 76 11.15 6.12 20.26
N ALA A 77 11.52 5.50 21.37
CA ALA A 77 12.04 4.13 21.38
C ALA A 77 11.01 3.13 20.84
N ALA A 78 9.74 3.24 21.25
CA ALA A 78 8.65 2.42 20.73
C ALA A 78 8.44 2.63 19.21
N GLY A 79 8.56 3.88 18.74
CA GLY A 79 8.52 4.21 17.31
C GLY A 79 9.66 3.55 16.53
N CYS A 80 10.90 3.66 17.02
CA CYS A 80 12.07 3.02 16.42
C CYS A 80 11.92 1.49 16.38
N LEU A 81 11.47 0.87 17.48
CA LEU A 81 11.22 -0.57 17.53
C LEU A 81 10.15 -1.01 16.53
N LYS A 82 9.06 -0.24 16.39
CA LYS A 82 8.04 -0.50 15.37
C LYS A 82 8.61 -0.41 13.95
N THR A 83 9.46 0.58 13.67
CA THR A 83 10.14 0.72 12.36
C THR A 83 11.06 -0.48 12.09
N ILE A 84 11.85 -0.90 13.07
CA ILE A 84 12.73 -2.07 12.95
C ILE A 84 11.91 -3.34 12.70
N ALA A 85 10.82 -3.55 13.45
CA ALA A 85 9.92 -4.67 13.22
C ALA A 85 9.31 -4.63 11.81
N ARG A 86 8.89 -3.44 11.35
CA ARG A 86 8.35 -3.25 10.00
C ARG A 86 9.36 -3.57 8.91
N ASN A 87 10.66 -3.37 9.13
CA ASN A 87 11.69 -3.73 8.16
C ASN A 87 11.69 -5.23 7.82
N GLN A 88 11.18 -6.09 8.70
CA GLN A 88 11.00 -7.51 8.40
C GLN A 88 10.00 -7.75 7.26
N ASP A 89 8.98 -6.91 7.11
CA ASP A 89 8.04 -6.99 5.99
C ASP A 89 8.75 -6.76 4.65
N TRP A 90 9.84 -5.98 4.63
CA TRP A 90 10.62 -5.67 3.44
C TRP A 90 11.78 -6.64 3.19
N SER A 91 11.95 -7.65 4.05
CA SER A 91 13.08 -8.59 3.98
C SER A 91 13.06 -9.47 2.73
N SER A 92 11.88 -9.76 2.18
CA SER A 92 11.71 -10.55 0.96
C SER A 92 10.40 -10.21 0.26
N ARG A 93 10.30 -10.57 -1.03
CA ARG A 93 9.05 -10.45 -1.82
C ARG A 93 7.89 -11.21 -1.16
N GLU A 94 8.16 -12.38 -0.59
CA GLU A 94 7.16 -13.17 0.13
C GLU A 94 6.66 -12.45 1.39
N ALA A 95 7.58 -11.98 2.23
CA ALA A 95 7.25 -11.28 3.47
C ALA A 95 6.39 -10.03 3.18
N LEU A 96 6.77 -9.26 2.15
CA LEU A 96 6.06 -8.06 1.75
C LEU A 96 4.65 -8.36 1.29
N LEU A 97 4.48 -9.36 0.41
CA LEU A 97 3.17 -9.73 -0.11
C LEU A 97 2.28 -10.38 0.98
N ARG A 98 2.85 -11.17 1.89
CA ARG A 98 2.13 -11.72 3.05
C ARG A 98 1.67 -10.64 4.01
N SER A 99 2.53 -9.68 4.33
CA SER A 99 2.16 -8.52 5.16
C SER A 99 1.06 -7.69 4.49
N GLY A 100 1.16 -7.49 3.17
CA GLY A 100 0.13 -6.83 2.37
C GLY A 100 -1.21 -7.57 2.40
N LEU A 101 -1.23 -8.89 2.27
CA LEU A 101 -2.46 -9.69 2.39
C LEU A 101 -3.05 -9.66 3.80
N LYS A 102 -2.21 -9.63 4.84
CA LYS A 102 -2.66 -9.51 6.23
C LYS A 102 -3.33 -8.16 6.50
N THR A 103 -2.81 -7.09 5.92
CA THR A 103 -3.34 -5.73 6.09
C THR A 103 -4.53 -5.43 5.18
N LEU A 104 -4.57 -6.01 3.98
CA LEU A 104 -5.60 -5.79 2.96
C LEU A 104 -6.16 -7.12 2.42
N PRO A 105 -6.84 -7.92 3.27
CA PRO A 105 -7.33 -9.25 2.87
C PRO A 105 -8.45 -9.22 1.82
N HIS A 106 -9.03 -8.06 1.54
CA HIS A 106 -10.10 -7.88 0.55
C HIS A 106 -9.65 -7.06 -0.66
N ASN A 107 -8.35 -6.99 -0.92
CA ASN A 107 -7.80 -6.31 -2.08
C ASN A 107 -7.45 -7.31 -3.19
N ALA A 108 -8.20 -7.25 -4.31
CA ALA A 108 -7.99 -8.13 -5.45
C ALA A 108 -6.55 -8.07 -6.01
N LYS A 109 -5.94 -6.87 -6.06
CA LYS A 109 -4.56 -6.71 -6.55
C LYS A 109 -3.54 -7.39 -5.63
N MET A 110 -3.79 -7.41 -4.32
CA MET A 110 -2.91 -8.12 -3.38
C MET A 110 -2.94 -9.64 -3.59
N HIS A 111 -4.14 -10.22 -3.73
CA HIS A 111 -4.30 -11.63 -4.06
C HIS A 111 -3.65 -11.97 -5.42
N TYR A 112 -3.87 -11.15 -6.44
CA TYR A 112 -3.23 -11.31 -7.75
C TYR A 112 -1.70 -11.27 -7.68
N ASN A 113 -1.12 -10.28 -6.97
CA ASN A 113 0.33 -10.15 -6.86
C ASN A 113 0.97 -11.31 -6.08
N PHE A 114 0.29 -11.82 -5.05
CA PHE A 114 0.75 -13.02 -4.34
C PHE A 114 0.61 -14.28 -5.18
N GLY A 115 -0.46 -14.39 -5.98
CA GLY A 115 -0.60 -15.43 -7.00
C GLY A 115 0.56 -15.43 -8.00
N ASN A 116 0.96 -14.25 -8.50
CA ASN A 116 2.14 -14.12 -9.37
C ASN A 116 3.40 -14.62 -8.69
N PHE A 117 3.64 -14.21 -7.44
CA PHE A 117 4.79 -14.68 -6.67
C PHE A 117 4.79 -16.21 -6.49
N LEU A 118 3.64 -16.81 -6.17
CA LEU A 118 3.52 -18.27 -6.01
C LEU A 118 3.78 -19.01 -7.32
N ARG A 119 3.24 -18.50 -8.44
CA ARG A 119 3.53 -19.02 -9.77
C ARG A 119 5.02 -18.94 -10.10
N ASP A 120 5.63 -17.77 -9.89
CA ASP A 120 7.06 -17.54 -10.11
C ASP A 120 7.93 -18.45 -9.20
N SER A 121 7.38 -18.89 -8.06
CA SER A 121 8.01 -19.84 -7.12
C SER A 121 7.68 -21.31 -7.40
N SER A 122 7.16 -21.64 -8.59
CA SER A 122 6.76 -23.00 -9.00
C SER A 122 5.69 -23.64 -8.10
N ARG A 123 4.76 -22.84 -7.58
CA ARG A 123 3.61 -23.28 -6.76
C ARG A 123 2.28 -22.92 -7.46
N PRO A 124 1.91 -23.63 -8.54
CA PRO A 124 0.78 -23.23 -9.39
C PRO A 124 -0.59 -23.40 -8.73
N GLU A 125 -0.82 -24.42 -7.91
CA GLU A 125 -2.12 -24.66 -7.26
C GLU A 125 -2.46 -23.58 -6.23
N PRO A 126 -1.55 -23.20 -5.31
CA PRO A 126 -1.76 -22.04 -4.45
C PRO A 126 -1.93 -20.73 -5.26
N ALA A 127 -1.20 -20.57 -6.37
CA ALA A 127 -1.34 -19.39 -7.22
C ALA A 127 -2.76 -19.27 -7.79
N ILE A 128 -3.32 -20.37 -8.32
CA ILE A 128 -4.69 -20.44 -8.85
C ILE A 128 -5.70 -20.07 -7.76
N ALA A 129 -5.54 -20.55 -6.53
CA ALA A 129 -6.43 -20.19 -5.42
C ALA A 129 -6.43 -18.68 -5.15
N HIS A 130 -5.25 -18.05 -5.14
CA HIS A 130 -5.15 -16.60 -4.97
C HIS A 130 -5.69 -15.82 -6.18
N TYR A 131 -5.48 -16.28 -7.42
CA TYR A 131 -6.12 -15.63 -8.57
C TYR A 131 -7.64 -15.74 -8.55
N ARG A 132 -8.19 -16.88 -8.11
CA ARG A 132 -9.64 -17.05 -7.93
C ARG A 132 -10.19 -16.10 -6.88
N GLU A 133 -9.49 -15.90 -5.77
CA GLU A 133 -9.89 -14.92 -4.76
C GLU A 133 -9.79 -13.48 -5.30
N ALA A 134 -8.78 -13.19 -6.11
CA ALA A 134 -8.68 -11.91 -6.82
C ALA A 134 -9.89 -11.69 -7.74
N LEU A 135 -10.32 -12.72 -8.48
CA LEU A 135 -11.52 -12.66 -9.33
C LEU A 135 -12.83 -12.60 -8.52
N ARG A 136 -12.89 -13.23 -7.35
CA ARG A 136 -14.04 -13.10 -6.44
C ARG A 136 -14.23 -11.65 -5.99
N LEU A 137 -13.12 -10.97 -5.68
CA LEU A 137 -13.10 -9.56 -5.25
C LEU A 137 -13.23 -8.58 -6.42
N TRP A 138 -12.72 -8.94 -7.60
CA TRP A 138 -12.80 -8.16 -8.83
C TRP A 138 -13.04 -9.07 -10.04
N PRO A 139 -14.32 -9.35 -10.39
CA PRO A 139 -14.68 -10.32 -11.42
C PRO A 139 -14.17 -10.00 -12.83
N THR A 140 -13.96 -8.72 -13.15
CA THR A 140 -13.50 -8.26 -14.47
C THR A 140 -11.98 -8.12 -14.57
N TYR A 141 -11.22 -8.70 -13.62
CA TYR A 141 -9.77 -8.55 -13.60
C TYR A 141 -9.09 -9.43 -14.66
N ALA A 142 -9.01 -8.91 -15.89
CA ALA A 142 -8.52 -9.61 -17.07
C ALA A 142 -7.15 -10.30 -16.88
N SER A 143 -6.20 -9.64 -16.21
CA SER A 143 -4.87 -10.22 -15.97
C SER A 143 -4.89 -11.43 -15.05
N ALA A 144 -5.83 -11.51 -14.09
CA ALA A 144 -6.00 -12.69 -13.26
C ALA A 144 -6.55 -13.86 -14.08
N HIS A 145 -7.53 -13.62 -14.96
CA HIS A 145 -8.01 -14.62 -15.91
C HIS A 145 -6.88 -15.15 -16.81
N ASN A 146 -6.11 -14.25 -17.44
CA ASN A 146 -4.96 -14.66 -18.26
C ASN A 146 -3.98 -15.56 -17.49
N ASN A 147 -3.64 -15.21 -16.26
CA ASN A 147 -2.67 -15.98 -15.48
C ASN A 147 -3.24 -17.34 -15.01
N ILE A 148 -4.53 -17.44 -14.70
CA ILE A 148 -5.15 -18.76 -14.47
C ILE A 148 -5.09 -19.59 -15.76
N GLY A 149 -5.42 -19.01 -16.91
CA GLY A 149 -5.38 -19.69 -18.21
C GLY A 149 -4.02 -20.34 -18.50
N THR A 150 -2.92 -19.64 -18.20
CA THR A 150 -1.55 -20.19 -18.37
C THR A 150 -1.22 -21.37 -17.45
N LEU A 151 -2.01 -21.61 -16.41
CA LEU A 151 -1.82 -22.68 -15.44
C LEU A 151 -2.86 -23.80 -15.56
N MET A 152 -3.79 -23.68 -16.51
CA MET A 152 -4.80 -24.70 -16.74
C MET A 152 -4.23 -25.84 -17.61
N PRO A 153 -4.35 -27.10 -17.17
CA PRO A 153 -3.87 -28.23 -17.96
C PRO A 153 -4.81 -28.63 -19.09
N GLN A 154 -6.12 -28.35 -18.96
CA GLN A 154 -7.10 -28.67 -20.00
C GLN A 154 -7.28 -27.50 -20.96
N PHE A 155 -7.31 -27.81 -22.25
CA PHE A 155 -7.53 -26.85 -23.33
C PHE A 155 -8.78 -25.98 -23.10
N ALA A 156 -9.93 -26.61 -22.82
CA ALA A 156 -11.20 -25.89 -22.67
C ALA A 156 -11.20 -24.89 -21.50
N THR A 157 -10.53 -25.22 -20.39
CA THR A 157 -10.45 -24.33 -19.22
C THR A 157 -9.45 -23.20 -19.43
N ALA A 158 -8.33 -23.47 -20.11
CA ALA A 158 -7.38 -22.43 -20.53
C ALA A 158 -8.04 -21.44 -21.51
N GLU A 159 -8.70 -21.95 -22.55
CA GLU A 159 -9.40 -21.18 -23.57
C GLU A 159 -10.46 -20.27 -22.95
N TYR A 160 -11.30 -20.81 -22.06
CA TYR A 160 -12.31 -20.04 -21.33
C TYR A 160 -11.70 -18.82 -20.65
N HIS A 161 -10.59 -19.01 -19.92
CA HIS A 161 -9.95 -17.92 -19.19
C HIS A 161 -9.28 -16.89 -20.10
N PHE A 162 -8.66 -17.30 -21.20
CA PHE A 162 -8.12 -16.32 -22.16
C PHE A 162 -9.24 -15.53 -22.84
N ARG A 163 -10.37 -16.17 -23.20
CA ARG A 163 -11.53 -15.49 -23.76
C ARG A 163 -12.17 -14.51 -22.77
N GLU A 164 -12.30 -14.88 -21.49
CA GLU A 164 -12.78 -13.95 -20.47
C GLU A 164 -11.82 -12.76 -20.27
N ALA A 165 -10.50 -12.99 -20.30
CA ALA A 165 -9.53 -11.89 -20.24
C ALA A 165 -9.71 -10.90 -21.41
N ILE A 166 -9.89 -11.41 -22.64
CA ILE A 166 -10.14 -10.58 -23.84
C ILE A 166 -11.50 -9.88 -23.76
N LYS A 167 -12.53 -10.54 -23.23
CA LYS A 167 -13.86 -9.96 -23.04
C LYS A 167 -13.83 -8.76 -22.09
N TYR A 168 -13.10 -8.86 -20.97
CA TYR A 168 -12.98 -7.76 -20.01
C TYR A 168 -11.96 -6.69 -20.43
N ALA A 169 -11.00 -7.04 -21.28
CA ALA A 169 -10.01 -6.12 -21.83
C ALA A 169 -9.67 -6.53 -23.27
N SER A 170 -10.34 -5.93 -24.27
CA SER A 170 -10.19 -6.27 -25.69
C SER A 170 -8.75 -6.12 -26.19
N GLU A 171 -8.00 -5.18 -25.64
CA GLU A 171 -6.60 -4.89 -25.97
C GLU A 171 -5.59 -5.69 -25.12
N HIS A 172 -6.01 -6.74 -24.41
CA HIS A 172 -5.11 -7.50 -23.53
C HIS A 172 -4.16 -8.39 -24.34
N ILE A 173 -3.03 -7.82 -24.77
CA ILE A 173 -2.01 -8.42 -25.65
C ILE A 173 -1.62 -9.85 -25.23
N ASN A 174 -1.32 -10.05 -23.94
CA ASN A 174 -0.90 -11.37 -23.42
C ASN A 174 -1.99 -12.44 -23.57
N ALA A 175 -3.28 -12.05 -23.50
CA ALA A 175 -4.38 -13.02 -23.60
C ALA A 175 -4.58 -13.45 -25.05
N HIS A 176 -4.48 -12.53 -26.01
CA HIS A 176 -4.48 -12.86 -27.45
C HIS A 176 -3.30 -13.74 -27.82
N TYR A 177 -2.09 -13.41 -27.33
CA TYR A 177 -0.89 -14.21 -27.56
C TYR A 177 -1.05 -15.64 -27.01
N ASN A 178 -1.47 -15.78 -25.75
CA ASN A 178 -1.64 -17.09 -25.12
C ASN A 178 -2.77 -17.91 -25.76
N LEU A 179 -3.86 -17.27 -26.17
CA LEU A 179 -4.94 -17.93 -26.91
C LEU A 179 -4.46 -18.42 -28.28
N GLY A 180 -3.67 -17.61 -29.00
CA GLY A 180 -3.07 -18.02 -30.27
C GLY A 180 -2.11 -19.21 -30.11
N GLN A 181 -1.30 -19.22 -29.05
CA GLN A 181 -0.44 -20.35 -28.72
C GLN A 181 -1.23 -21.60 -28.32
N LEU A 182 -2.40 -21.44 -27.70
CA LEU A 182 -3.25 -22.56 -27.30
C LEU A 182 -3.82 -23.31 -28.51
N TYR A 183 -4.15 -22.62 -29.60
CA TYR A 183 -4.68 -23.21 -30.84
C TYR A 183 -3.62 -23.73 -31.81
N ARG A 184 -2.34 -23.51 -31.52
CA ARG A 184 -1.24 -23.94 -32.38
C ARG A 184 -1.02 -25.45 -32.29
#